data_AF-E9E6L2-F1
#
_entry.id   AF-E9E6L2-F1
#
_cell.length_a   1.000
_cell.length_b   1.000
_cell.length_c   1.000
_cell.angle_alpha   90.00
_cell.angle_beta   90.00
_cell.angle_gamma   90.00
#
_symmetry.space_group_name_H-M   'P 1'
#
loop_
_entity.id
_entity.type
_entity.pdbx_description
1 polymer ?
#
loop_
_entity_poly.entity_id
_entity_poly.type
_entity_poly.pdbx_seq_one_letter_code
_entity_poly.pdbx_strand_id
1 'polypeptide(L)'
;MRIFVFQSSYEGSDSVLEDFDIQSQPGLFTSQHEFEYRFIHKDKSQQEIDAAVAEGFDFYINFLWGTLDDPVAGVLASRYFESLGLPSCGVRSWERSKTKNDFYKAARLRGAPPVPGVDHFRCSRDNGDIVIQEYIEGRDYTCSVVEMGQNCIALTPFVYITKQTTNREKFLTFDLKFDKETRIELVQKRHNPTLFERLQQVATEAFTVSSCIGSNMGCDVDLRATPAGEVFAIEVNPQPAAFMPEGKFHDLPIIHSLPGGHPAVINIFIANHMLGQPDQWSHQPKIASGYDGLAPKYDTILSQMTSLPASFKRLADRFEFSGTVLDLACGTGMFGRVLAESKEPCSLAAFKKNHRLLGCDISPGMLEICRSSGVYDALYTESMETTLLKISSSDAKSVDHITCFSSIHFLRPEMFSFVMVLCFALANKSVTISVDDIPDVYNETLKKWAKTSCIRLIVLRAWSRLGSLRAGIWSAETENMPGRRLPRRIAFTLPILGLKGQMVMQETL
;
A
#
# COMPACT_ATOMS: atom_id res chain seq x y z
N MET A 1 -5.59 -0.54 -17.51
CA MET A 1 -7.05 -0.59 -17.35
C MET A 1 -7.61 0.72 -17.82
N ARG A 2 -8.84 0.72 -18.34
CA ARG A 2 -9.67 1.92 -18.48
C ARG A 2 -10.38 2.13 -17.15
N ILE A 3 -10.12 3.25 -16.49
CA ILE A 3 -10.60 3.57 -15.16
C ILE A 3 -11.52 4.78 -15.24
N PHE A 4 -12.70 4.68 -14.62
CA PHE A 4 -13.62 5.80 -14.49
C PHE A 4 -13.54 6.42 -13.10
N VAL A 5 -13.60 7.75 -13.00
CA VAL A 5 -13.54 8.50 -11.74
C VAL A 5 -14.82 9.30 -11.55
N PHE A 6 -15.60 8.94 -10.53
CA PHE A 6 -16.78 9.70 -10.09
C PHE A 6 -16.38 10.84 -9.18
N GLN A 7 -16.86 12.04 -9.45
CA GLN A 7 -16.65 13.23 -8.63
C GLN A 7 -17.99 13.92 -8.37
N SER A 8 -18.18 14.52 -7.20
CA SER A 8 -19.42 15.26 -6.93
C SER A 8 -19.43 16.58 -7.70
N SER A 9 -20.49 16.85 -8.47
CA SER A 9 -20.69 18.16 -9.09
C SER A 9 -21.18 19.17 -8.04
N TYR A 10 -20.61 20.37 -8.06
CA TYR A 10 -21.12 21.53 -7.30
C TYR A 10 -21.95 22.48 -8.18
N GLU A 11 -22.06 22.22 -9.47
CA GLU A 11 -22.83 23.06 -10.40
C GLU A 11 -24.29 23.14 -9.94
N GLY A 12 -24.78 24.36 -9.69
CA GLY A 12 -26.15 24.61 -9.25
C GLY A 12 -26.44 24.16 -7.81
N SER A 13 -25.41 24.02 -6.97
CA SER A 13 -25.54 23.57 -5.58
C SER A 13 -25.69 24.70 -4.56
N ASP A 14 -25.53 25.97 -4.97
CA ASP A 14 -25.44 27.17 -4.10
C ASP A 14 -24.34 27.05 -3.02
N SER A 15 -23.39 26.12 -3.19
CA SER A 15 -22.31 25.89 -2.25
C SER A 15 -21.24 26.96 -2.37
N VAL A 16 -20.60 27.32 -1.26
CA VAL A 16 -19.38 28.14 -1.26
C VAL A 16 -18.22 27.53 -2.05
N LEU A 17 -18.34 26.23 -2.38
CA LEU A 17 -17.41 25.47 -3.19
C LEU A 17 -17.81 25.38 -4.67
N GLU A 18 -18.89 26.03 -5.10
CA GLU A 18 -19.34 26.03 -6.51
C GLU A 18 -18.30 26.61 -7.46
N ASP A 19 -17.53 27.62 -7.02
CA ASP A 19 -16.41 28.18 -7.78
C ASP A 19 -15.11 27.36 -7.66
N PHE A 20 -15.12 26.29 -6.86
CA PHE A 20 -13.96 25.43 -6.62
C PHE A 20 -14.16 24.07 -7.30
N ASP A 21 -13.71 23.96 -8.55
CA ASP A 21 -13.55 22.67 -9.23
C ASP A 21 -12.39 21.88 -8.59
N ILE A 22 -12.60 21.38 -7.38
CA ILE A 22 -11.65 20.48 -6.71
C ILE A 22 -11.72 19.15 -7.43
N GLN A 23 -10.84 18.98 -8.41
CA GLN A 23 -10.78 17.78 -9.22
C GLN A 23 -9.66 16.85 -8.75
N SER A 24 -10.03 15.71 -8.20
CA SER A 24 -9.07 14.62 -7.96
C SER A 24 -8.68 13.97 -9.29
N GLN A 25 -7.39 14.02 -9.63
CA GLN A 25 -6.88 13.60 -10.95
C GLN A 25 -5.80 12.51 -10.85
N PRO A 26 -6.13 11.29 -10.40
CA PRO A 26 -5.16 10.19 -10.30
C PRO A 26 -4.39 9.91 -11.60
N GLY A 27 -5.00 10.13 -12.78
CA GLY A 27 -4.36 9.89 -14.07
C GLY A 27 -3.20 10.83 -14.40
N LEU A 28 -3.02 11.95 -13.68
CA LEU A 28 -1.83 12.79 -13.83
C LEU A 28 -0.58 12.18 -13.19
N PHE A 29 -0.75 11.17 -12.33
CA PHE A 29 0.34 10.60 -11.56
C PHE A 29 0.79 9.22 -12.05
N THR A 30 0.16 8.68 -13.10
CA THR A 30 0.56 7.39 -13.67
C THR A 30 0.16 7.27 -15.13
N SER A 31 1.03 6.64 -15.92
CA SER A 31 0.78 6.28 -17.31
C SER A 31 0.34 4.81 -17.49
N GLN A 32 0.17 4.05 -16.39
CA GLN A 32 -0.19 2.62 -16.42
C GLN A 32 -1.65 2.37 -16.81
N HIS A 33 -2.50 3.38 -16.66
CA HIS A 33 -3.94 3.29 -16.85
C HIS A 33 -4.46 4.48 -17.65
N GLU A 34 -5.59 4.30 -18.31
CA GLU A 34 -6.32 5.36 -18.99
C GLU A 34 -7.46 5.79 -18.06
N PHE A 35 -7.63 7.10 -17.87
CA PHE A 35 -8.62 7.64 -16.94
C PHE A 35 -9.66 8.48 -17.66
N GLU A 36 -10.91 8.33 -17.23
CA GLU A 36 -12.02 9.20 -17.60
C GLU A 36 -12.67 9.76 -16.33
N TYR A 37 -13.09 11.01 -16.38
CA TYR A 37 -13.60 11.76 -15.23
C TYR A 37 -14.98 12.29 -15.54
N ARG A 38 -15.94 12.15 -14.61
CA ARG A 38 -17.20 12.89 -14.68
C ARG A 38 -17.61 13.43 -13.33
N PHE A 39 -18.16 14.64 -13.38
CA PHE A 39 -18.89 15.23 -12.28
C PHE A 39 -20.32 14.69 -12.29
N ILE A 40 -20.80 14.28 -11.12
CA ILE A 40 -22.09 13.64 -10.91
C ILE A 40 -22.99 14.60 -10.13
N HIS A 41 -24.12 14.94 -10.73
CA HIS A 41 -25.12 15.82 -10.14
C HIS A 41 -26.02 15.05 -9.17
N LYS A 42 -26.39 15.66 -8.04
CA LYS A 42 -27.18 14.98 -7.00
C LYS A 42 -28.52 14.46 -7.55
N ASP A 43 -29.22 15.30 -8.32
CA ASP A 43 -30.55 15.05 -8.88
C ASP A 43 -30.54 14.03 -10.05
N LYS A 44 -29.43 13.92 -10.79
CA LYS A 44 -29.28 13.02 -11.95
C LYS A 44 -28.34 11.85 -11.72
N SER A 45 -27.86 11.68 -10.49
CA SER A 45 -26.77 10.76 -10.17
C SER A 45 -26.93 9.34 -10.72
N GLN A 46 -28.13 8.75 -10.61
CA GLN A 46 -28.38 7.40 -11.14
C GLN A 46 -28.21 7.33 -12.67
N GLN A 47 -28.79 8.29 -13.41
CA GLN A 47 -28.72 8.33 -14.87
C GLN A 47 -27.27 8.52 -15.35
N GLU A 48 -26.51 9.37 -14.68
CA GLU A 48 -25.11 9.65 -15.03
C GLU A 48 -24.19 8.47 -14.69
N ILE A 49 -24.45 7.78 -13.57
CA ILE A 49 -23.78 6.53 -13.22
C ILE A 49 -24.09 5.44 -14.25
N ASP A 50 -25.35 5.25 -14.63
CA ASP A 50 -25.75 4.25 -15.64
C ASP A 50 -25.08 4.51 -16.99
N ALA A 51 -25.03 5.77 -17.41
CA ALA A 51 -24.37 6.17 -18.65
C ALA A 51 -22.87 5.82 -18.62
N ALA A 52 -22.17 6.13 -17.52
CA ALA A 52 -20.76 5.77 -17.35
C ALA A 52 -20.55 4.24 -17.34
N VAL A 53 -21.42 3.49 -16.66
CA VAL A 53 -21.32 2.03 -16.57
C VAL A 53 -21.55 1.36 -17.92
N ALA A 54 -22.46 1.88 -18.74
CA ALA A 54 -22.75 1.36 -20.07
C ALA A 54 -21.54 1.39 -21.03
N GLU A 55 -20.51 2.20 -20.73
CA GLU A 55 -19.27 2.30 -21.52
C GLU A 55 -18.22 1.22 -21.19
N GLY A 56 -18.47 0.41 -20.16
CA GLY A 56 -17.72 -0.82 -19.88
C GLY A 56 -16.27 -0.58 -19.43
N PHE A 57 -16.06 0.26 -18.42
CA PHE A 57 -14.73 0.44 -17.80
C PHE A 57 -14.31 -0.79 -17.00
N ASP A 58 -12.99 -1.00 -16.88
CA ASP A 58 -12.42 -2.14 -16.14
C ASP A 58 -12.50 -1.94 -14.62
N PHE A 59 -12.49 -0.68 -14.16
CA PHE A 59 -12.44 -0.31 -12.75
C PHE A 59 -12.99 1.10 -12.52
N TYR A 60 -13.50 1.38 -11.32
CA TYR A 60 -14.10 2.66 -10.96
C TYR A 60 -13.51 3.20 -9.65
N ILE A 61 -13.27 4.51 -9.58
CA ILE A 61 -12.85 5.23 -8.38
C ILE A 61 -13.99 6.16 -7.96
N ASN A 62 -14.51 5.96 -6.76
CA ASN A 62 -15.60 6.75 -6.22
C ASN A 62 -15.10 7.87 -5.28
N PHE A 63 -15.06 9.11 -5.76
CA PHE A 63 -14.80 10.31 -4.95
C PHE A 63 -16.07 11.14 -4.68
N LEU A 64 -17.24 10.50 -4.69
CA LEU A 64 -18.48 11.15 -4.27
C LEU A 64 -18.43 11.39 -2.76
N TRP A 65 -18.51 12.65 -2.32
CA TRP A 65 -18.20 13.01 -0.94
C TRP A 65 -19.40 13.49 -0.11
N GLY A 66 -20.52 13.87 -0.74
CA GLY A 66 -21.67 14.44 -0.03
C GLY A 66 -22.31 13.50 1.00
N THR A 67 -22.80 14.06 2.09
CA THR A 67 -23.72 13.43 3.03
C THR A 67 -25.17 13.52 2.52
N LEU A 68 -26.16 13.15 3.33
CA LEU A 68 -27.58 13.24 2.92
C LEU A 68 -28.02 14.70 2.73
N ASP A 69 -27.51 15.60 3.57
CA ASP A 69 -27.90 17.00 3.62
C ASP A 69 -27.07 17.90 2.70
N ASP A 70 -25.89 17.43 2.26
CA ASP A 70 -25.06 18.18 1.32
C ASP A 70 -25.74 18.34 -0.04
N PRO A 71 -25.63 19.48 -0.71
CA PRO A 71 -26.32 19.75 -1.98
C PRO A 71 -25.72 19.00 -3.18
N VAL A 72 -24.74 18.12 -2.97
CA VAL A 72 -24.01 17.41 -4.03
C VAL A 72 -24.21 15.89 -3.97
N ALA A 73 -23.83 15.19 -5.05
CA ALA A 73 -23.86 13.72 -5.06
C ALA A 73 -22.93 13.13 -3.99
N GLY A 74 -23.38 12.04 -3.36
CA GLY A 74 -22.75 11.54 -2.13
C GLY A 74 -23.29 10.18 -1.71
N VAL A 75 -23.67 10.02 -0.44
CA VAL A 75 -24.16 8.76 0.16
C VAL A 75 -25.15 7.98 -0.72
N LEU A 76 -26.20 8.64 -1.24
CA LEU A 76 -27.23 7.98 -2.04
C LEU A 76 -26.71 7.52 -3.41
N ALA A 77 -25.90 8.35 -4.07
CA ALA A 77 -25.29 8.03 -5.35
C ALA A 77 -24.26 6.90 -5.21
N SER A 78 -23.43 6.96 -4.17
CA SER A 78 -22.50 5.86 -3.84
C SER A 78 -23.25 4.56 -3.55
N ARG A 79 -24.35 4.60 -2.78
CA ARG A 79 -25.14 3.40 -2.49
C ARG A 79 -25.74 2.79 -3.76
N TYR A 80 -26.20 3.62 -4.69
CA TYR A 80 -26.68 3.16 -5.99
C TYR A 80 -25.55 2.49 -6.77
N PHE A 81 -24.41 3.17 -6.93
CA PHE A 81 -23.24 2.62 -7.62
C PHE A 81 -22.78 1.28 -7.02
N GLU A 82 -22.71 1.18 -5.70
CA GLU A 82 -22.33 -0.05 -4.99
C GLU A 82 -23.26 -1.22 -5.29
N SER A 83 -24.56 -0.96 -5.48
CA SER A 83 -25.55 -1.99 -5.80
C SER A 83 -25.33 -2.67 -7.17
N LEU A 84 -24.55 -2.04 -8.04
CA LEU A 84 -24.19 -2.58 -9.36
C LEU A 84 -23.09 -3.65 -9.29
N GLY A 85 -22.41 -3.81 -8.15
CA GLY A 85 -21.41 -4.87 -7.95
C GLY A 85 -20.15 -4.72 -8.82
N LEU A 86 -19.80 -3.50 -9.22
CA LEU A 86 -18.70 -3.23 -10.14
C LEU A 86 -17.34 -3.16 -9.43
N PRO A 87 -16.23 -3.54 -10.12
CA PRO A 87 -14.87 -3.42 -9.57
C PRO A 87 -14.54 -1.98 -9.20
N SER A 88 -14.29 -1.72 -7.92
CA SER A 88 -14.13 -0.34 -7.45
C SER A 88 -13.35 -0.17 -6.16
N CYS A 89 -12.83 1.05 -5.99
CA CYS A 89 -12.41 1.62 -4.72
C CYS A 89 -13.08 2.98 -4.53
N GLY A 90 -12.96 3.56 -3.34
CA GLY A 90 -13.51 4.89 -3.08
C GLY A 90 -14.24 5.00 -1.76
N VAL A 91 -14.73 6.21 -1.50
CA VAL A 91 -15.61 6.52 -0.37
C VAL A 91 -16.83 5.61 -0.45
N ARG A 92 -17.11 4.85 0.60
CA ARG A 92 -18.28 3.96 0.61
C ARG A 92 -19.51 4.65 1.20
N SER A 93 -20.70 4.25 0.76
CA SER A 93 -21.96 4.85 1.22
C SER A 93 -22.14 4.66 2.73
N TRP A 94 -21.80 3.49 3.27
CA TRP A 94 -21.88 3.19 4.69
C TRP A 94 -20.84 3.95 5.52
N GLU A 95 -19.67 4.18 4.96
CA GLU A 95 -18.58 4.90 5.60
C GLU A 95 -18.92 6.39 5.72
N ARG A 96 -19.42 6.98 4.64
CA ARG A 96 -19.87 8.38 4.62
C ARG A 96 -21.15 8.62 5.42
N SER A 97 -21.99 7.60 5.59
CA SER A 97 -23.21 7.70 6.42
C SER A 97 -22.92 7.76 7.92
N LYS A 98 -21.67 7.49 8.35
CA LYS A 98 -21.32 7.45 9.77
C LYS A 98 -21.19 8.83 10.35
N THR A 99 -21.68 8.94 11.57
CA THR A 99 -21.48 10.14 12.39
C THR A 99 -20.20 10.01 13.21
N LYS A 100 -19.70 11.16 13.66
CA LYS A 100 -18.61 11.23 14.63
C LYS A 100 -18.93 10.50 15.95
N ASN A 101 -20.21 10.47 16.35
CA ASN A 101 -20.68 9.71 17.51
C ASN A 101 -20.55 8.20 17.30
N ASP A 102 -20.80 7.69 16.10
CA ASP A 102 -20.61 6.27 15.80
C ASP A 102 -19.15 5.85 15.96
N PHE A 103 -18.22 6.67 15.45
CA PHE A 103 -16.79 6.46 15.62
C PHE A 103 -16.38 6.47 17.11
N TYR A 104 -16.79 7.49 17.86
CA TYR A 104 -16.45 7.59 19.29
C TYR A 104 -17.04 6.45 20.12
N LYS A 105 -18.26 6.01 19.80
CA LYS A 105 -18.88 4.85 20.45
C LYS A 105 -18.09 3.58 20.17
N ALA A 106 -17.67 3.35 18.92
CA ALA A 106 -16.86 2.20 18.54
C ALA A 106 -15.47 2.22 19.23
N ALA A 107 -14.81 3.38 19.26
CA ALA A 107 -13.52 3.56 19.92
C ALA A 107 -13.60 3.28 21.43
N ARG A 108 -14.61 3.84 22.12
CA ARG A 108 -14.83 3.60 23.55
C ARG A 108 -15.18 2.15 23.85
N LEU A 109 -15.98 1.50 23.01
CA LEU A 109 -16.32 0.08 23.16
C LEU A 109 -15.08 -0.83 23.05
N ARG A 110 -14.15 -0.49 22.14
CA ARG A 110 -12.87 -1.21 21.99
C ARG A 110 -11.85 -0.84 23.07
N GLY A 111 -11.97 0.34 23.69
CA GLY A 111 -10.96 0.92 24.59
C GLY A 111 -9.80 1.60 23.86
N ALA A 112 -9.88 1.74 22.54
CA ALA A 112 -8.90 2.41 21.68
C ALA A 112 -9.54 2.79 20.33
N PRO A 113 -9.05 3.84 19.65
CA PRO A 113 -8.07 4.82 20.14
C PRO A 113 -8.65 5.70 21.27
N PRO A 114 -7.80 6.47 21.98
CA PRO A 114 -8.29 7.57 22.80
C PRO A 114 -9.08 8.57 21.94
N VAL A 115 -10.27 8.93 22.40
CA VAL A 115 -11.15 9.92 21.78
C VAL A 115 -11.56 10.95 22.83
N PRO A 116 -11.97 12.17 22.44
CA PRO A 116 -12.41 13.19 23.40
C PRO A 116 -13.45 12.68 24.41
N GLY A 117 -13.34 13.10 25.67
CA GLY A 117 -14.25 12.73 26.74
C GLY A 117 -15.65 13.36 26.58
N VAL A 118 -16.64 12.74 27.24
CA VAL A 118 -18.00 13.31 27.42
C VAL A 118 -18.39 13.45 28.89
N ASP A 119 -17.56 12.98 29.83
CA ASP A 119 -17.94 12.77 31.24
C ASP A 119 -18.28 14.07 32.00
N HIS A 120 -17.79 15.20 31.52
CA HIS A 120 -18.04 16.52 32.12
C HIS A 120 -19.31 17.20 31.59
N PHE A 121 -19.93 16.67 30.53
CA PHE A 121 -21.14 17.23 29.94
C PHE A 121 -22.34 16.36 30.32
N ARG A 122 -23.13 16.81 31.30
CA ARG A 122 -24.48 16.29 31.54
C ARG A 122 -25.47 16.78 30.48
N CYS A 123 -25.14 16.63 29.20
CA CYS A 123 -26.10 16.90 28.14
C CYS A 123 -26.92 15.65 27.88
N SER A 124 -28.03 15.54 28.61
CA SER A 124 -29.16 14.74 28.21
C SER A 124 -29.76 15.34 26.94
N ARG A 125 -29.37 14.83 25.77
CA ARG A 125 -30.21 14.79 24.56
C ARG A 125 -29.42 14.12 23.44
N ASP A 126 -29.92 12.96 23.02
CA ASP A 126 -29.69 12.34 21.71
C ASP A 126 -30.28 13.25 20.60
N ASN A 127 -29.83 14.49 20.48
CA ASN A 127 -30.03 15.22 19.24
C ASN A 127 -28.92 14.72 18.30
N GLY A 128 -29.27 13.80 17.40
CA GLY A 128 -28.35 13.07 16.51
C GLY A 128 -27.40 13.95 15.68
N ASP A 129 -27.63 15.26 15.62
CA ASP A 129 -26.89 16.20 14.76
C ASP A 129 -25.81 17.02 15.48
N ILE A 130 -25.74 17.02 16.82
CA ILE A 130 -24.79 17.85 17.58
C ILE A 130 -23.90 17.01 18.47
N VAL A 131 -22.58 17.14 18.30
CA VAL A 131 -21.57 16.49 19.14
C VAL A 131 -21.02 17.50 20.16
N ILE A 132 -21.23 17.23 21.44
CA ILE A 132 -20.60 17.97 22.54
C ILE A 132 -19.48 17.10 23.10
N GLN A 133 -18.28 17.66 23.18
CA GLN A 133 -17.08 16.94 23.59
C GLN A 133 -16.16 17.84 24.41
N GLU A 134 -15.29 17.20 25.19
CA GLU A 134 -14.21 17.88 25.88
C GLU A 134 -13.29 18.61 24.90
N TYR A 135 -12.93 19.84 25.28
CA TYR A 135 -11.86 20.56 24.62
C TYR A 135 -10.51 20.00 25.08
N ILE A 136 -9.75 19.46 24.14
CA ILE A 136 -8.39 18.98 24.39
C ILE A 136 -7.44 20.15 24.16
N GLU A 137 -6.67 20.57 25.16
CA GLU A 137 -5.59 21.53 24.93
C GLU A 137 -4.44 20.85 24.17
N GLY A 138 -3.98 21.46 23.07
CA GLY A 138 -2.96 20.81 22.25
C GLY A 138 -2.85 21.35 20.84
N ARG A 139 -2.27 20.52 19.97
CA ARG A 139 -2.05 20.83 18.56
C ARG A 139 -2.70 19.76 17.69
N ASP A 140 -3.30 20.21 16.58
CA ASP A 140 -3.90 19.33 15.57
C ASP A 140 -2.81 18.72 14.69
N TYR A 141 -2.97 17.45 14.38
CA TYR A 141 -2.15 16.67 13.46
C TYR A 141 -3.09 15.85 12.58
N THR A 142 -2.62 15.41 11.43
CA THR A 142 -3.34 14.46 10.58
C THR A 142 -2.39 13.34 10.20
N CYS A 143 -2.90 12.12 10.10
CA CYS A 143 -2.14 10.98 9.62
C CYS A 143 -2.99 10.21 8.61
N SER A 144 -2.49 10.17 7.37
CA SER A 144 -3.08 9.37 6.30
C SER A 144 -2.79 7.89 6.53
N VAL A 145 -3.82 7.06 6.44
CA VAL A 145 -3.76 5.62 6.59
C VAL A 145 -4.19 4.99 5.27
N VAL A 146 -3.34 4.15 4.69
CA VAL A 146 -3.64 3.42 3.45
C VAL A 146 -4.03 2.00 3.81
N GLU A 147 -5.18 1.54 3.31
CA GLU A 147 -5.64 0.16 3.46
C GLU A 147 -4.71 -0.79 2.70
N MET A 148 -4.34 -1.91 3.33
CA MET A 148 -3.48 -2.94 2.77
C MET A 148 -4.10 -4.31 3.05
N GLY A 149 -5.02 -4.74 2.20
CA GLY A 149 -5.82 -5.95 2.40
C GLY A 149 -6.64 -5.85 3.69
N GLN A 150 -6.38 -6.74 4.67
CA GLN A 150 -7.02 -6.69 5.99
C GLN A 150 -6.24 -5.87 7.03
N ASN A 151 -5.12 -5.26 6.62
CA ASN A 151 -4.27 -4.41 7.45
C ASN A 151 -4.26 -2.98 6.89
N CYS A 152 -3.39 -2.13 7.46
CA CYS A 152 -3.14 -0.79 6.94
C CYS A 152 -1.72 -0.33 7.20
N ILE A 153 -1.31 0.73 6.52
CA ILE A 153 -0.06 1.46 6.80
C ILE A 153 -0.43 2.90 7.15
N ALA A 154 -0.07 3.33 8.35
CA ALA A 154 -0.06 4.74 8.71
C ALA A 154 1.17 5.42 8.08
N LEU A 155 0.93 6.49 7.34
CA LEU A 155 1.96 7.30 6.67
C LEU A 155 2.57 8.32 7.62
N THR A 156 3.54 9.10 7.14
CA THR A 156 4.15 10.17 7.93
C THR A 156 3.07 11.18 8.37
N PRO A 157 2.89 11.40 9.69
CA PRO A 157 1.96 12.41 10.18
C PRO A 157 2.37 13.81 9.72
N PHE A 158 1.38 14.71 9.63
CA PHE A 158 1.59 16.09 9.24
C PHE A 158 0.78 17.05 10.09
N VAL A 159 1.07 18.33 9.95
CA VAL A 159 0.39 19.41 10.66
C VAL A 159 0.10 20.58 9.73
N TYR A 160 -1.06 21.21 9.92
CA TYR A 160 -1.37 22.48 9.29
C TYR A 160 -0.67 23.62 10.03
N ILE A 161 0.09 24.41 9.28
CA ILE A 161 0.64 25.68 9.72
C ILE A 161 -0.30 26.76 9.19
N THR A 162 -1.05 27.38 10.08
CA THR A 162 -2.02 28.43 9.75
C THR A 162 -1.48 29.81 10.17
N LYS A 163 -2.14 30.88 9.71
CA LYS A 163 -1.89 32.22 10.23
C LYS A 163 -2.12 32.28 11.74
N GLN A 164 -1.32 33.08 12.45
CA GLN A 164 -1.52 33.25 13.89
C GLN A 164 -2.89 33.87 14.16
N THR A 165 -3.66 33.21 15.02
CA THR A 165 -4.90 33.76 15.56
C THR A 165 -4.63 34.32 16.96
N THR A 166 -5.36 35.38 17.33
CA THR A 166 -5.32 35.98 18.67
C THR A 166 -6.11 35.16 19.69
N ASN A 167 -6.87 34.16 19.24
CA ASN A 167 -7.66 33.31 20.11
C ASN A 167 -6.75 32.40 20.94
N ARG A 168 -7.10 32.27 22.22
CA ARG A 168 -6.44 31.32 23.13
C ARG A 168 -6.62 29.88 22.65
N GLU A 169 -7.78 29.59 22.06
CA GLU A 169 -8.10 28.32 21.44
C GLU A 169 -7.55 28.26 20.01
N LYS A 170 -6.68 27.27 19.77
CA LYS A 170 -6.11 27.00 18.45
C LYS A 170 -6.69 25.70 17.93
N PHE A 171 -7.69 25.79 17.06
CA PHE A 171 -8.23 24.67 16.29
C PHE A 171 -8.32 25.06 14.82
N LEU A 172 -8.14 24.07 13.94
CA LEU A 172 -8.28 24.26 12.49
C LEU A 172 -9.75 24.43 12.11
N THR A 173 -10.16 25.65 11.78
CA THR A 173 -11.48 25.92 11.19
C THR A 173 -11.48 25.70 9.68
N PHE A 174 -12.65 25.58 9.06
CA PHE A 174 -12.80 25.54 7.61
C PHE A 174 -12.09 26.73 6.94
N ASP A 175 -12.40 27.96 7.37
CA ASP A 175 -11.76 29.16 6.82
C ASP A 175 -10.24 29.15 6.96
N LEU A 176 -9.71 28.68 8.10
CA LEU A 176 -8.27 28.56 8.29
C LEU A 176 -7.68 27.48 7.38
N LYS A 177 -8.36 26.36 7.16
CA LYS A 177 -7.89 25.29 6.27
C LYS A 177 -7.71 25.78 4.84
N PHE A 178 -8.60 26.65 4.37
CA PHE A 178 -8.55 27.20 3.00
C PHE A 178 -7.84 28.56 2.90
N ASP A 179 -7.42 29.17 4.00
CA ASP A 179 -6.65 30.42 4.01
C ASP A 179 -5.34 30.32 3.20
N LYS A 180 -4.99 31.36 2.43
CA LYS A 180 -3.81 31.41 1.55
C LYS A 180 -2.47 31.18 2.25
N GLU A 181 -2.38 31.48 3.54
CA GLU A 181 -1.16 31.29 4.33
C GLU A 181 -1.04 29.87 4.90
N THR A 182 -2.13 29.09 4.84
CA THR A 182 -2.15 27.74 5.38
C THR A 182 -1.35 26.78 4.50
N ARG A 183 -0.46 26.02 5.13
CA ARG A 183 0.34 24.98 4.48
C ARG A 183 0.45 23.74 5.36
N ILE A 184 0.81 22.62 4.74
CA ILE A 184 1.09 21.38 5.44
C ILE A 184 2.60 21.24 5.66
N GLU A 185 3.00 20.80 6.86
CA GLU A 185 4.38 20.41 7.17
C GLU A 185 4.41 18.97 7.73
N LEU A 186 5.31 18.14 7.22
CA LEU A 186 5.50 16.76 7.69
C LEU A 186 6.19 16.74 9.06
N VAL A 187 5.68 15.91 9.96
CA VAL A 187 6.31 15.64 11.26
C VAL A 187 7.56 14.80 11.04
N GLN A 188 8.72 15.29 11.48
CA GLN A 188 9.97 14.56 11.32
C GLN A 188 10.22 13.64 12.50
N LYS A 189 10.26 12.32 12.25
CA LYS A 189 10.52 11.29 13.27
C LYS A 189 11.76 11.59 14.12
N ARG A 190 12.84 12.09 13.51
CA ARG A 190 14.10 12.42 14.21
C ARG A 190 13.98 13.51 15.30
N HIS A 191 12.97 14.37 15.22
CA HIS A 191 12.79 15.46 16.19
C HIS A 191 12.01 15.01 17.42
N ASN A 192 11.01 14.14 17.24
CA ASN A 192 10.23 13.56 18.31
C ASN A 192 9.72 12.17 17.90
N PRO A 193 10.54 11.10 18.07
CA PRO A 193 10.20 9.77 17.60
C PRO A 193 8.98 9.21 18.35
N THR A 194 8.85 9.52 19.64
CA THR A 194 7.75 9.05 20.48
C THR A 194 6.40 9.63 20.05
N LEU A 195 6.31 10.94 19.81
CA LEU A 195 5.09 11.55 19.27
C LEU A 195 4.77 11.02 17.87
N PHE A 196 5.79 10.89 17.02
CA PHE A 196 5.62 10.36 15.67
C PHE A 196 4.99 8.95 15.68
N GLU A 197 5.57 8.04 16.47
CA GLU A 197 5.09 6.67 16.60
C GLU A 197 3.70 6.62 17.25
N ARG A 198 3.44 7.48 18.24
CA ARG A 198 2.12 7.56 18.88
C ARG A 198 1.04 8.06 17.93
N LEU A 199 1.33 9.06 17.09
CA LEU A 199 0.40 9.56 16.07
C LEU A 199 0.04 8.45 15.07
N GLN A 200 1.04 7.71 14.57
CA GLN A 200 0.80 6.59 13.65
C GLN A 200 -0.01 5.47 14.32
N GLN A 201 0.32 5.12 15.55
CA GLN A 201 -0.40 4.10 16.31
C GLN A 201 -1.87 4.47 16.49
N VAL A 202 -2.16 5.68 16.97
CA VAL A 202 -3.54 6.14 17.19
C VAL A 202 -4.32 6.21 15.87
N ALA A 203 -3.66 6.58 14.76
CA ALA A 203 -4.28 6.57 13.43
C ALA A 203 -4.64 5.15 12.96
N THR A 204 -3.75 4.17 13.14
CA THR A 204 -4.03 2.76 12.85
C THR A 204 -5.17 2.21 13.72
N GLU A 205 -5.18 2.54 15.02
CA GLU A 205 -6.27 2.18 15.93
C GLU A 205 -7.61 2.80 15.47
N ALA A 206 -7.59 4.08 15.07
CA ALA A 206 -8.76 4.78 14.55
C ALA A 206 -9.32 4.13 13.28
N PHE A 207 -8.46 3.84 12.30
CA PHE A 207 -8.83 3.14 11.06
C PHE A 207 -9.48 1.77 11.35
N THR A 208 -8.95 1.04 12.34
CA THR A 208 -9.46 -0.29 12.70
C THR A 208 -10.89 -0.23 13.25
N VAL A 209 -11.30 0.88 13.88
CA VAL A 209 -12.66 1.03 14.43
C VAL A 209 -13.61 1.88 13.56
N SER A 210 -13.08 2.66 12.60
CA SER A 210 -13.88 3.55 11.75
C SER A 210 -14.72 2.82 10.70
N SER A 211 -14.53 1.51 10.53
CA SER A 211 -15.09 0.69 9.42
C SER A 211 -14.76 1.21 8.02
N CYS A 212 -13.64 1.93 7.88
CA CYS A 212 -13.06 2.28 6.58
C CYS A 212 -12.48 1.05 5.85
N ILE A 213 -12.29 -0.06 6.57
CA ILE A 213 -11.89 -1.36 5.99
C ILE A 213 -12.94 -1.80 4.96
N GLY A 214 -12.48 -2.20 3.77
CA GLY A 214 -13.32 -2.59 2.64
C GLY A 214 -13.66 -1.45 1.68
N SER A 215 -13.19 -0.22 1.93
CA SER A 215 -13.22 0.87 0.95
C SER A 215 -12.23 0.66 -0.21
N ASN A 216 -11.26 -0.24 0.02
CA ASN A 216 -10.09 -0.46 -0.82
C ASN A 216 -9.16 0.75 -0.88
N MET A 217 -9.31 1.74 0.02
CA MET A 217 -8.51 2.97 0.02
C MET A 217 -7.79 3.22 1.33
N GLY A 218 -8.54 3.52 2.39
CA GLY A 218 -8.00 4.04 3.64
C GLY A 218 -8.70 5.33 4.08
N CYS A 219 -8.07 6.11 4.94
CA CYS A 219 -8.62 7.35 5.47
C CYS A 219 -7.53 8.33 5.94
N ASP A 220 -7.86 9.62 6.01
CA ASP A 220 -7.14 10.57 6.85
C ASP A 220 -7.71 10.53 8.27
N VAL A 221 -6.84 10.44 9.27
CA VAL A 221 -7.23 10.53 10.68
C VAL A 221 -6.77 11.86 11.24
N ASP A 222 -7.70 12.69 11.68
CA ASP A 222 -7.41 13.93 12.38
C ASP A 222 -7.22 13.65 13.87
N LEU A 223 -6.11 14.15 14.39
CA LEU A 223 -5.55 13.82 15.68
C LEU A 223 -5.29 15.11 16.45
N ARG A 224 -5.30 15.03 17.79
CA ARG A 224 -4.82 16.12 18.63
C ARG A 224 -3.90 15.61 19.71
N ALA A 225 -2.75 16.26 19.82
CA ALA A 225 -1.74 15.92 20.81
C ALA A 225 -1.63 16.99 21.90
N THR A 226 -1.67 16.56 23.15
CA THR A 226 -1.49 17.45 24.32
C THR A 226 -0.02 17.84 24.49
N PRO A 227 0.30 18.90 25.25
CA PRO A 227 1.69 19.21 25.60
C PRO A 227 2.43 18.06 26.32
N ALA A 228 1.69 17.17 27.00
CA ALA A 228 2.24 15.98 27.65
C ALA A 228 2.54 14.82 26.67
N GLY A 229 2.13 14.94 25.40
CA GLY A 229 2.36 13.92 24.37
C GLY A 229 1.25 12.88 24.25
N GLU A 230 0.13 13.04 24.95
CA GLU A 230 -1.05 12.20 24.76
C GLU A 230 -1.72 12.54 23.42
N VAL A 231 -2.19 11.53 22.69
CA VAL A 231 -2.77 11.70 21.35
C VAL A 231 -4.18 11.13 21.33
N PHE A 232 -5.10 11.91 20.79
CA PHE A 232 -6.52 11.58 20.66
C PHE A 232 -6.95 11.63 19.19
N ALA A 233 -7.76 10.67 18.75
CA ALA A 233 -8.40 10.71 17.45
C ALA A 233 -9.67 11.56 17.52
N ILE A 234 -9.74 12.61 16.70
CA ILE A 234 -10.87 13.53 16.66
C ILE A 234 -11.85 13.15 15.55
N GLU A 235 -11.34 12.80 14.38
CA GLU A 235 -12.16 12.58 13.18
C GLU A 235 -11.47 11.60 12.23
N VAL A 236 -12.28 10.90 11.44
CA VAL A 236 -11.80 9.99 10.38
C VAL A 236 -12.48 10.38 9.08
N ASN A 237 -11.67 10.79 8.12
CA ASN A 237 -12.06 11.26 6.81
C ASN A 237 -11.75 10.18 5.76
N PRO A 238 -12.73 9.63 5.03
CA PRO A 238 -12.58 8.41 4.23
C PRO A 238 -11.87 8.62 2.87
N GLN A 239 -10.89 9.53 2.83
CA GLN A 239 -10.14 9.85 1.63
C GLN A 239 -8.68 10.12 2.01
N PRO A 240 -7.79 9.12 1.92
CA PRO A 240 -6.38 9.25 2.31
C PRO A 240 -5.51 9.93 1.25
N ALA A 241 -6.07 10.20 0.07
CA ALA A 241 -5.38 10.77 -1.08
C ALA A 241 -6.29 11.75 -1.81
N ALA A 242 -5.82 12.96 -2.04
CA ALA A 242 -6.54 14.00 -2.76
C ALA A 242 -6.29 13.95 -4.27
N PHE A 243 -5.12 13.48 -4.72
CA PHE A 243 -4.71 13.49 -6.14
C PHE A 243 -4.84 14.88 -6.79
N MET A 244 -4.52 15.92 -6.02
CA MET A 244 -4.52 17.29 -6.51
C MET A 244 -3.16 17.59 -7.17
N PRO A 245 -3.12 17.99 -8.46
CA PRO A 245 -1.85 18.28 -9.13
C PRO A 245 -1.15 19.52 -8.58
N GLU A 246 -1.94 20.49 -8.10
CA GLU A 246 -1.48 21.73 -7.51
C GLU A 246 -2.33 22.07 -6.27
N GLY A 247 -1.77 22.85 -5.34
CA GLY A 247 -2.50 23.43 -4.21
C GLY A 247 -1.96 23.05 -2.83
N LYS A 248 -2.71 23.45 -1.79
CA LYS A 248 -2.30 23.28 -0.38
C LYS A 248 -2.51 21.88 0.16
N PHE A 249 -3.33 21.09 -0.52
CA PHE A 249 -3.72 19.73 -0.16
C PHE A 249 -2.90 18.70 -0.94
N HIS A 250 -1.64 19.02 -1.24
CA HIS A 250 -0.73 18.03 -1.80
C HIS A 250 -0.62 16.84 -0.86
N ASP A 251 -0.62 15.63 -1.41
CA ASP A 251 -0.50 14.38 -0.68
C ASP A 251 0.94 14.15 -0.20
N LEU A 252 1.50 15.09 0.58
CA LEU A 252 2.86 15.02 1.09
C LEU A 252 3.14 13.69 1.83
N PRO A 253 2.22 13.14 2.66
CA PRO A 253 2.43 11.82 3.25
C PRO A 253 2.62 10.73 2.20
N ILE A 254 1.84 10.72 1.12
CA ILE A 254 1.97 9.74 0.03
C ILE A 254 3.30 9.94 -0.70
N ILE A 255 3.60 11.17 -1.13
CA ILE A 255 4.81 11.51 -1.89
C ILE A 255 6.09 11.14 -1.12
N HIS A 256 6.12 11.42 0.18
CA HIS A 256 7.35 11.34 0.97
C HIS A 256 7.48 10.05 1.80
N SER A 257 6.39 9.31 2.05
CA SER A 257 6.44 8.17 2.99
C SER A 257 5.82 6.88 2.48
N LEU A 258 5.05 6.90 1.40
CA LEU A 258 4.62 5.68 0.73
C LEU A 258 5.62 5.31 -0.37
N PRO A 259 6.30 4.14 -0.31
CA PRO A 259 7.21 3.72 -1.36
C PRO A 259 6.52 3.69 -2.73
N GLY A 260 7.04 4.44 -3.69
CA GLY A 260 6.45 4.56 -5.03
C GLY A 260 5.34 5.61 -5.17
N GLY A 261 5.01 6.36 -4.10
CA GLY A 261 4.15 7.54 -4.14
C GLY A 261 2.76 7.30 -4.74
N HIS A 262 2.25 8.27 -5.49
CA HIS A 262 0.94 8.21 -6.14
C HIS A 262 0.75 7.02 -7.09
N PRO A 263 1.70 6.66 -7.99
CA PRO A 263 1.54 5.45 -8.80
C PRO A 263 1.28 4.20 -7.94
N ALA A 264 2.03 4.07 -6.83
CA ALA A 264 1.87 2.93 -5.94
C ALA A 264 0.53 2.95 -5.20
N VAL A 265 0.05 4.12 -4.74
CA VAL A 265 -1.23 4.19 -4.02
C VAL A 265 -2.42 3.82 -4.92
N ILE A 266 -2.41 4.24 -6.19
CA ILE A 266 -3.44 3.85 -7.18
C ILE A 266 -3.44 2.33 -7.37
N ASN A 267 -2.25 1.74 -7.54
CA ASN A 267 -2.09 0.30 -7.68
C ASN A 267 -2.53 -0.46 -6.42
N ILE A 268 -2.26 0.08 -5.23
CA ILE A 268 -2.72 -0.49 -3.96
C ILE A 268 -4.25 -0.52 -3.90
N PHE A 269 -4.92 0.55 -4.33
CA PHE A 269 -6.38 0.59 -4.28
C PHE A 269 -7.02 -0.50 -5.15
N ILE A 270 -6.45 -0.69 -6.34
CA ILE A 270 -6.89 -1.76 -7.24
C ILE A 270 -6.52 -3.14 -6.67
N ALA A 271 -5.32 -3.28 -6.12
CA ALA A 271 -4.84 -4.51 -5.49
C ALA A 271 -5.73 -4.94 -4.31
N ASN A 272 -6.19 -4.01 -3.46
CA ASN A 272 -7.13 -4.28 -2.37
C ASN A 272 -8.43 -4.90 -2.88
N HIS A 273 -8.99 -4.34 -3.96
CA HIS A 273 -10.18 -4.92 -4.58
C HIS A 273 -9.91 -6.34 -5.11
N MET A 274 -8.78 -6.54 -5.80
CA MET A 274 -8.40 -7.87 -6.34
C MET A 274 -8.22 -8.91 -5.24
N LEU A 275 -7.68 -8.53 -4.08
CA LEU A 275 -7.52 -9.42 -2.91
C LEU A 275 -8.86 -9.88 -2.34
N GLY A 276 -9.91 -9.06 -2.45
CA GLY A 276 -11.27 -9.44 -2.06
C GLY A 276 -11.96 -10.40 -3.04
N GLN A 277 -11.40 -10.61 -4.23
CA GLN A 277 -11.98 -11.42 -5.31
C GLN A 277 -10.92 -12.34 -5.96
N PRO A 278 -10.22 -13.19 -5.20
CA PRO A 278 -9.04 -13.91 -5.70
C PRO A 278 -9.33 -14.78 -6.92
N ASP A 279 -10.51 -15.40 -6.99
CA ASP A 279 -10.89 -16.30 -8.10
C ASP A 279 -11.00 -15.59 -9.45
N GLN A 280 -11.36 -14.30 -9.45
CA GLN A 280 -11.49 -13.52 -10.69
C GLN A 280 -10.13 -13.12 -11.28
N TRP A 281 -9.10 -13.03 -10.44
CA TRP A 281 -7.83 -12.38 -10.81
C TRP A 281 -6.62 -13.31 -10.71
N SER A 282 -6.76 -14.47 -10.07
CA SER A 282 -5.64 -15.37 -9.77
C SER A 282 -5.31 -16.31 -10.93
N HIS A 283 -4.10 -16.15 -11.47
CA HIS A 283 -3.45 -17.14 -12.33
C HIS A 283 -2.64 -18.17 -11.52
N GLN A 284 -2.65 -18.05 -10.19
CA GLN A 284 -1.75 -18.79 -9.31
C GLN A 284 -1.93 -20.31 -9.38
N PRO A 285 -3.15 -20.89 -9.45
CA PRO A 285 -3.30 -22.34 -9.53
C PRO A 285 -2.59 -22.97 -10.75
N LYS A 286 -2.65 -22.30 -11.90
CA LYS A 286 -1.97 -22.75 -13.12
C LYS A 286 -0.45 -22.66 -12.98
N ILE A 287 0.05 -21.56 -12.42
CA ILE A 287 1.48 -21.36 -12.19
C ILE A 287 1.99 -22.40 -11.18
N ALA A 288 1.30 -22.57 -10.05
CA ALA A 288 1.61 -23.55 -9.02
C ALA A 288 1.70 -24.97 -9.60
N SER A 289 0.69 -25.39 -10.37
CA SER A 289 0.69 -26.71 -11.02
C SER A 289 1.87 -26.90 -11.99
N GLY A 290 2.25 -25.86 -12.74
CA GLY A 290 3.42 -25.88 -13.61
C GLY A 290 4.72 -26.09 -12.84
N TYR A 291 4.89 -25.39 -11.72
CA TYR A 291 6.07 -25.53 -10.85
C TYR A 291 6.06 -26.83 -10.04
N ASP A 292 4.90 -27.37 -9.66
CA ASP A 292 4.80 -28.70 -9.05
C ASP A 292 5.34 -29.79 -9.99
N GLY A 293 4.99 -29.71 -11.28
CA GLY A 293 5.53 -30.62 -12.30
C GLY A 293 7.04 -30.45 -12.54
N LEU A 294 7.57 -29.26 -12.27
CA LEU A 294 8.99 -28.94 -12.44
C LEU A 294 9.83 -29.28 -11.20
N ALA A 295 9.22 -29.31 -10.01
CA ALA A 295 9.91 -29.40 -8.73
C ALA A 295 10.98 -30.52 -8.68
N PRO A 296 10.73 -31.77 -9.10
CA PRO A 296 11.73 -32.84 -9.02
C PRO A 296 13.00 -32.61 -9.85
N LYS A 297 12.94 -31.73 -10.85
CA LYS A 297 14.05 -31.43 -11.76
C LYS A 297 14.59 -30.01 -11.59
N TYR A 298 13.96 -29.21 -10.73
CA TYR A 298 14.22 -27.77 -10.64
C TYR A 298 15.67 -27.48 -10.27
N ASP A 299 16.17 -28.12 -9.22
CA ASP A 299 17.56 -27.96 -8.76
C ASP A 299 18.56 -28.42 -9.82
N THR A 300 18.26 -29.49 -10.56
CA THR A 300 19.09 -29.93 -11.69
C THR A 300 19.14 -28.87 -12.78
N ILE A 301 18.00 -28.30 -13.16
CA ILE A 301 17.92 -27.21 -14.16
C ILE A 301 18.72 -25.99 -13.68
N LEU A 302 18.55 -25.59 -12.43
CA LEU A 302 19.28 -24.46 -11.86
C LEU A 302 20.79 -24.75 -11.76
N SER A 303 21.20 -25.97 -11.46
CA SER A 303 22.63 -26.35 -11.43
C SER A 303 23.30 -26.27 -12.81
N GLN A 304 22.54 -26.48 -13.89
CA GLN A 304 23.01 -26.31 -15.27
C GLN A 304 23.15 -24.82 -15.64
N MET A 305 22.42 -23.94 -14.94
CA MET A 305 22.60 -22.48 -14.98
C MET A 305 23.70 -22.08 -13.98
N THR A 306 24.96 -22.42 -14.30
CA THR A 306 26.12 -22.29 -13.41
C THR A 306 26.29 -20.94 -12.71
N SER A 307 25.72 -19.86 -13.24
CA SER A 307 25.78 -18.53 -12.61
C SER A 307 24.88 -18.38 -11.39
N LEU A 308 23.73 -19.05 -11.29
CA LEU A 308 22.72 -18.70 -10.29
C LEU A 308 23.14 -19.05 -8.84
N PRO A 309 23.59 -20.29 -8.53
CA PRO A 309 24.08 -20.60 -7.19
C PRO A 309 25.30 -19.77 -6.80
N ALA A 310 26.20 -19.49 -7.77
CA ALA A 310 27.36 -18.65 -7.55
C ALA A 310 26.95 -17.20 -7.23
N SER A 311 25.92 -16.67 -7.89
CA SER A 311 25.37 -15.33 -7.60
C SER A 311 24.74 -15.26 -6.22
N PHE A 312 23.94 -16.26 -5.82
CA PHE A 312 23.41 -16.32 -4.46
C PHE A 312 24.53 -16.38 -3.42
N LYS A 313 25.58 -17.14 -3.69
CA LYS A 313 26.73 -17.22 -2.79
C LYS A 313 27.43 -15.88 -2.67
N ARG A 314 27.71 -15.19 -3.78
CA ARG A 314 28.32 -13.85 -3.75
C ARG A 314 27.47 -12.86 -2.94
N LEU A 315 26.15 -12.89 -3.10
CA LEU A 315 25.25 -12.04 -2.34
C LEU A 315 25.27 -12.39 -0.84
N ALA A 316 25.17 -13.69 -0.51
CA ALA A 316 25.24 -14.18 0.86
C ALA A 316 26.57 -13.82 1.54
N ASP A 317 27.69 -13.95 0.83
CA ASP A 317 29.02 -13.61 1.34
C ASP A 317 29.18 -12.09 1.53
N ARG A 318 28.64 -11.28 0.60
CA ARG A 318 28.81 -9.82 0.58
C ARG A 318 27.92 -9.07 1.56
N PHE A 319 26.70 -9.55 1.79
CA PHE A 319 25.71 -8.85 2.61
C PHE A 319 25.45 -9.56 3.94
N GLU A 320 25.05 -8.78 4.94
CA GLU A 320 24.61 -9.29 6.22
C GLU A 320 23.13 -9.65 6.14
N PHE A 321 22.79 -10.91 6.43
CA PHE A 321 21.42 -11.42 6.50
C PHE A 321 21.07 -11.97 7.89
N SER A 322 21.70 -11.41 8.94
CA SER A 322 21.51 -11.85 10.33
C SER A 322 20.10 -11.52 10.84
N GLY A 323 19.51 -12.41 11.65
CA GLY A 323 18.16 -12.26 12.17
C GLY A 323 17.11 -13.01 11.35
N THR A 324 15.93 -12.42 11.16
CA THR A 324 14.80 -13.05 10.45
C THR A 324 14.82 -12.70 8.97
N VAL A 325 14.90 -13.71 8.11
CA VAL A 325 14.85 -13.57 6.65
C VAL A 325 13.57 -14.20 6.12
N LEU A 326 12.79 -13.45 5.34
CA LEU A 326 11.63 -13.95 4.60
C LEU A 326 11.98 -14.07 3.12
N ASP A 327 11.99 -15.30 2.62
CA ASP A 327 12.28 -15.63 1.22
C ASP A 327 10.99 -15.83 0.44
N LEU A 328 10.60 -14.82 -0.34
CA LEU A 328 9.41 -14.80 -1.16
C LEU A 328 9.64 -15.57 -2.46
N ALA A 329 8.68 -16.45 -2.82
CA ALA A 329 8.83 -17.44 -3.89
C ALA A 329 10.16 -18.20 -3.77
N CYS A 330 10.34 -18.82 -2.62
CA CYS A 330 11.57 -19.53 -2.27
C CYS A 330 11.84 -20.75 -3.16
N GLY A 331 10.85 -21.24 -3.92
CA GLY A 331 10.97 -22.44 -4.74
C GLY A 331 11.41 -23.63 -3.89
N THR A 332 12.43 -24.33 -4.35
CA THR A 332 13.06 -25.44 -3.62
C THR A 332 13.90 -24.99 -2.41
N GLY A 333 14.00 -23.69 -2.10
CA GLY A 333 14.78 -23.17 -0.98
C GLY A 333 16.27 -22.96 -1.27
N MET A 334 16.64 -22.78 -2.54
CA MET A 334 18.05 -22.67 -2.94
C MET A 334 18.80 -21.54 -2.25
N PHE A 335 18.19 -20.35 -2.13
CA PHE A 335 18.84 -19.23 -1.46
C PHE A 335 19.10 -19.51 0.01
N GLY A 336 18.11 -20.03 0.76
CA GLY A 336 18.27 -20.40 2.16
C GLY A 336 19.40 -21.41 2.39
N ARG A 337 19.52 -22.43 1.52
CA ARG A 337 20.63 -23.40 1.59
C ARG A 337 21.98 -22.73 1.37
N VAL A 338 22.11 -21.90 0.33
CA VAL A 338 23.35 -21.19 0.02
C VAL A 338 23.73 -20.23 1.15
N LEU A 339 22.75 -19.56 1.77
CA LEU A 339 22.98 -18.69 2.92
C LEU A 339 23.49 -19.48 4.13
N ALA A 340 22.89 -20.64 4.43
CA ALA A 340 23.33 -21.51 5.52
C ALA A 340 24.76 -22.03 5.31
N GLU A 341 25.08 -22.46 4.08
CA GLU A 341 26.43 -22.91 3.71
C GLU A 341 27.47 -21.78 3.75
N SER A 342 27.10 -20.56 3.35
CA SER A 342 27.98 -19.39 3.34
C SER A 342 28.33 -18.93 4.76
N LYS A 343 27.34 -18.88 5.66
CA LYS A 343 27.53 -18.29 6.99
C LYS A 343 28.07 -19.27 8.02
N GLU A 344 27.65 -20.54 7.98
CA GLU A 344 28.03 -21.55 8.98
C GLU A 344 28.21 -22.94 8.33
N PRO A 345 29.23 -23.13 7.46
CA PRO A 345 29.38 -24.32 6.62
C PRO A 345 29.49 -25.65 7.38
N CYS A 346 29.78 -25.61 8.68
CA CYS A 346 30.03 -26.79 9.50
C CYS A 346 28.88 -27.14 10.47
N SER A 347 27.84 -26.31 10.61
CA SER A 347 26.76 -26.57 11.56
C SER A 347 25.46 -25.80 11.27
N LEU A 348 24.42 -26.53 10.83
CA LEU A 348 23.07 -25.98 10.73
C LEU A 348 22.54 -25.49 12.10
N ALA A 349 22.95 -26.14 13.20
CA ALA A 349 22.58 -25.72 14.54
C ALA A 349 23.21 -24.37 14.91
N ALA A 350 24.44 -24.09 14.46
CA ALA A 350 25.06 -22.77 14.63
C ALA A 350 24.36 -21.70 13.78
N PHE A 351 24.03 -22.03 12.52
CA PHE A 351 23.27 -21.14 11.64
C PHE A 351 21.96 -20.68 12.27
N LYS A 352 21.15 -21.64 12.78
CA LYS A 352 19.85 -21.38 13.39
C LYS A 352 19.89 -20.62 14.73
N LYS A 353 21.07 -20.45 15.35
CA LYS A 353 21.21 -19.56 16.52
C LYS A 353 21.10 -18.09 16.14
N ASN A 354 21.57 -17.73 14.95
CA ASN A 354 21.70 -16.35 14.49
C ASN A 354 20.73 -16.00 13.36
N HIS A 355 20.10 -17.00 12.75
CA HIS A 355 19.23 -16.84 11.60
C HIS A 355 17.92 -17.57 11.82
N ARG A 356 16.84 -16.92 11.40
CA ARG A 356 15.52 -17.51 11.31
C ARG A 356 15.01 -17.36 9.88
N LEU A 357 14.85 -18.48 9.18
CA LEU A 357 14.46 -18.49 7.78
C LEU A 357 12.97 -18.82 7.63
N LEU A 358 12.23 -17.91 7.03
CA LEU A 358 10.84 -18.09 6.62
C LEU A 358 10.81 -18.12 5.10
N GLY A 359 9.94 -18.95 4.52
CA GLY A 359 9.78 -19.00 3.06
C GLY A 359 8.33 -19.11 2.66
N CYS A 360 7.98 -18.61 1.50
CA CYS A 360 6.69 -18.91 0.88
C CYS A 360 6.83 -19.26 -0.59
N ASP A 361 5.95 -20.13 -1.06
CA ASP A 361 5.80 -20.43 -2.47
C ASP A 361 4.36 -20.91 -2.73
N ILE A 362 3.84 -20.64 -3.92
CA ILE A 362 2.50 -21.11 -4.31
C ILE A 362 2.50 -22.59 -4.71
N SER A 363 3.66 -23.19 -5.01
CA SER A 363 3.82 -24.60 -5.40
C SER A 363 4.07 -25.49 -4.18
N PRO A 364 3.13 -26.37 -3.80
CA PRO A 364 3.35 -27.36 -2.74
C PRO A 364 4.54 -28.28 -3.04
N GLY A 365 4.75 -28.67 -4.29
CA GLY A 365 5.85 -29.54 -4.71
C GLY A 365 7.22 -28.91 -4.50
N MET A 366 7.36 -27.62 -4.80
CA MET A 366 8.58 -26.86 -4.50
C MET A 366 8.83 -26.78 -2.99
N LEU A 367 7.79 -26.50 -2.21
CA LEU A 367 7.91 -26.39 -0.75
C LEU A 367 8.23 -27.72 -0.08
N GLU A 368 7.81 -28.85 -0.63
CA GLU A 368 8.18 -30.16 -0.07
C GLU A 368 9.69 -30.42 -0.19
N ILE A 369 10.28 -30.08 -1.33
CA ILE A 369 11.74 -30.13 -1.50
C ILE A 369 12.43 -29.12 -0.58
N CYS A 370 11.89 -27.90 -0.48
CA CYS A 370 12.40 -26.88 0.43
C CYS A 370 12.42 -27.37 1.89
N ARG A 371 11.31 -27.98 2.33
CA ARG A 371 11.15 -28.57 3.67
C ARG A 371 12.17 -29.65 3.95
N SER A 372 12.46 -30.52 2.96
CA SER A 372 13.43 -31.61 3.08
C SER A 372 14.86 -31.13 3.38
N SER A 373 15.18 -29.86 3.11
CA SER A 373 16.50 -29.29 3.42
C SER A 373 16.72 -29.09 4.92
N GLY A 374 15.66 -28.97 5.73
CA GLY A 374 15.73 -28.66 7.16
C GLY A 374 16.19 -27.22 7.48
N VAL A 375 16.49 -26.41 6.47
CA VAL A 375 17.08 -25.06 6.63
C VAL A 375 16.04 -24.03 7.08
N TYR A 376 14.81 -24.11 6.57
CA TYR A 376 13.74 -23.17 6.88
C TYR A 376 13.00 -23.55 8.18
N ASP A 377 12.62 -22.54 8.96
CA ASP A 377 11.90 -22.71 10.23
C ASP A 377 10.37 -22.68 10.04
N ALA A 378 9.90 -22.01 8.98
CA ALA A 378 8.51 -22.05 8.56
C ALA A 378 8.39 -21.88 7.05
N LEU A 379 7.43 -22.58 6.45
CA LEU A 379 7.10 -22.50 5.04
C LEU A 379 5.60 -22.27 4.87
N TYR A 380 5.23 -21.30 4.04
CA TYR A 380 3.85 -20.92 3.74
C TYR A 380 3.51 -21.29 2.30
N THR A 381 2.49 -22.14 2.11
CA THR A 381 1.99 -22.54 0.78
C THR A 381 0.99 -21.53 0.26
N GLU A 382 1.46 -20.32 0.03
CA GLU A 382 0.64 -19.14 -0.23
C GLU A 382 1.36 -18.16 -1.16
N SER A 383 0.60 -17.23 -1.72
CA SER A 383 1.17 -16.15 -2.52
C SER A 383 2.00 -15.17 -1.69
N MET A 384 2.82 -14.37 -2.38
CA MET A 384 3.70 -13.39 -1.73
C MET A 384 2.88 -12.37 -0.93
N GLU A 385 1.83 -11.81 -1.54
CA GLU A 385 0.95 -10.83 -0.92
C GLU A 385 0.20 -11.39 0.30
N THR A 386 -0.29 -12.63 0.22
CA THR A 386 -0.98 -13.29 1.34
C THR A 386 -0.01 -13.54 2.49
N THR A 387 1.20 -14.02 2.18
CA THR A 387 2.24 -14.28 3.18
C THR A 387 2.65 -12.99 3.90
N LEU A 388 2.89 -11.90 3.15
CA LEU A 388 3.27 -10.61 3.72
C LEU A 388 2.16 -10.05 4.63
N LEU A 389 0.89 -10.16 4.21
CA LEU A 389 -0.25 -9.74 5.04
C LEU A 389 -0.39 -10.57 6.32
N LYS A 390 -0.14 -11.88 6.26
CA LYS A 390 -0.16 -12.71 7.48
C LYS A 390 0.94 -12.35 8.44
N ILE A 391 2.14 -12.07 7.92
CA ILE A 391 3.27 -11.64 8.73
C ILE A 391 3.00 -10.27 9.35
N SER A 392 2.45 -9.32 8.58
CA SER A 392 2.12 -7.98 9.10
C SER A 392 1.05 -7.99 10.20
N SER A 393 0.16 -8.99 10.20
CA SER A 393 -0.89 -9.15 11.21
C SER A 393 -0.39 -9.84 12.49
N SER A 394 0.80 -10.43 12.47
CA SER A 394 1.31 -11.19 13.60
C SER A 394 2.09 -10.28 14.55
N ASP A 395 1.58 -10.09 15.77
CA ASP A 395 2.17 -9.25 16.83
C ASP A 395 3.62 -9.62 17.23
N ALA A 396 4.17 -10.71 16.69
CA ALA A 396 5.35 -11.38 17.22
C ALA A 396 6.57 -11.42 16.29
N LYS A 397 6.53 -10.89 15.05
CA LYS A 397 7.60 -11.18 14.09
C LYS A 397 7.96 -9.99 13.21
N SER A 398 8.89 -9.17 13.69
CA SER A 398 9.63 -8.27 12.83
C SER A 398 10.51 -9.08 11.86
N VAL A 399 10.45 -8.76 10.57
CA VAL A 399 11.31 -9.36 9.55
C VAL A 399 12.50 -8.44 9.35
N ASP A 400 13.72 -8.95 9.43
CA ASP A 400 14.91 -8.14 9.23
C ASP A 400 15.20 -7.98 7.74
N HIS A 401 15.12 -9.07 6.99
CA HIS A 401 15.42 -9.10 5.57
C HIS A 401 14.29 -9.75 4.78
N ILE A 402 13.91 -9.16 3.65
CA ILE A 402 13.01 -9.79 2.69
C ILE A 402 13.77 -10.03 1.40
N THR A 403 13.76 -11.27 0.91
CA THR A 403 14.40 -11.66 -0.34
C THR A 403 13.37 -12.17 -1.33
N CYS A 404 13.58 -11.92 -2.62
CA CYS A 404 12.76 -12.47 -3.70
C CYS A 404 13.64 -12.68 -4.94
N PHE A 405 14.18 -13.88 -5.10
CA PHE A 405 15.13 -14.18 -6.19
C PHE A 405 14.49 -14.79 -7.43
N SER A 406 13.19 -15.09 -7.36
CA SER A 406 12.45 -15.71 -8.44
C SER A 406 11.02 -15.18 -8.50
N SER A 407 10.35 -15.37 -9.62
CA SER A 407 8.89 -15.34 -9.73
C SER A 407 8.17 -14.00 -9.46
N ILE A 408 8.89 -12.93 -9.08
CA ILE A 408 8.28 -11.61 -8.87
C ILE A 408 7.65 -11.04 -10.15
N HIS A 409 8.15 -11.46 -11.32
CA HIS A 409 7.64 -11.10 -12.63
C HIS A 409 6.29 -11.74 -12.97
N PHE A 410 5.79 -12.69 -12.17
CA PHE A 410 4.43 -13.21 -12.31
C PHE A 410 3.38 -12.32 -11.64
N LEU A 411 3.79 -11.36 -10.82
CA LEU A 411 2.87 -10.39 -10.24
C LEU A 411 2.38 -9.44 -11.34
N ARG A 412 1.08 -9.14 -11.30
CA ARG A 412 0.53 -8.02 -12.07
C ARG A 412 1.10 -6.71 -11.55
N PRO A 413 1.18 -5.65 -12.36
CA PRO A 413 1.69 -4.35 -11.92
C PRO A 413 1.06 -3.84 -10.61
N GLU A 414 -0.25 -4.00 -10.45
CA GLU A 414 -0.98 -3.55 -9.28
C GLU A 414 -0.52 -4.31 -8.02
N MET A 415 -0.41 -5.63 -8.14
CA MET A 415 0.03 -6.49 -7.05
C MET A 415 1.54 -6.40 -6.78
N PHE A 416 2.33 -6.09 -7.80
CA PHE A 416 3.75 -5.81 -7.66
C PHE A 416 3.96 -4.58 -6.77
N SER A 417 3.29 -3.46 -7.05
CA SER A 417 3.36 -2.27 -6.19
C SER A 417 2.92 -2.57 -4.76
N PHE A 418 1.83 -3.32 -4.60
CA PHE A 418 1.32 -3.74 -3.29
C PHE A 418 2.35 -4.57 -2.49
N VAL A 419 2.92 -5.61 -3.10
CA VAL A 419 3.97 -6.46 -2.51
C VAL A 419 5.20 -5.64 -2.17
N MET A 420 5.64 -4.76 -3.07
CA MET A 420 6.82 -3.92 -2.84
C MET A 420 6.63 -2.98 -1.66
N VAL A 421 5.46 -2.33 -1.54
CA VAL A 421 5.16 -1.47 -0.39
C VAL A 421 5.18 -2.25 0.91
N LEU A 422 4.58 -3.46 0.94
CA LEU A 422 4.66 -4.33 2.12
C LEU A 422 6.09 -4.75 2.46
N CYS A 423 6.91 -5.08 1.46
CA CYS A 423 8.31 -5.41 1.69
C CYS A 423 9.06 -4.27 2.40
N PHE A 424 8.89 -3.03 1.95
CA PHE A 424 9.52 -1.87 2.59
C PHE A 424 8.90 -1.51 3.94
N ALA A 425 7.62 -1.79 4.15
CA ALA A 425 6.95 -1.55 5.41
C ALA A 425 7.36 -2.55 6.49
N LEU A 426 7.65 -3.80 6.12
CA LEU A 426 7.91 -4.91 7.04
C LEU A 426 9.37 -5.19 7.31
N ALA A 427 10.26 -4.96 6.33
CA ALA A 427 11.68 -5.20 6.52
C ALA A 427 12.30 -4.15 7.44
N ASN A 428 13.06 -4.58 8.44
CA ASN A 428 13.81 -3.68 9.32
C ASN A 428 15.17 -3.27 8.73
N LYS A 429 15.79 -4.16 7.95
CA LYS A 429 17.19 -4.00 7.51
C LYS A 429 17.33 -3.96 5.99
N SER A 430 16.76 -4.89 5.24
CA SER A 430 16.90 -4.86 3.77
C SER A 430 15.80 -5.56 3.00
N VAL A 431 15.63 -5.11 1.74
CA VAL A 431 14.88 -5.81 0.71
C VAL A 431 15.83 -6.15 -0.44
N THR A 432 15.90 -7.42 -0.83
CA THR A 432 16.77 -7.91 -1.92
C THR A 432 15.94 -8.62 -2.97
N ILE A 433 15.97 -8.12 -4.21
CA ILE A 433 15.14 -8.66 -5.29
C ILE A 433 16.01 -8.92 -6.51
N SER A 434 15.80 -10.07 -7.15
CA SER A 434 16.30 -10.36 -8.50
C SER A 434 15.15 -10.28 -9.49
N VAL A 435 15.39 -9.55 -10.58
CA VAL A 435 14.49 -9.56 -11.73
C VAL A 435 15.19 -10.30 -12.86
N ASP A 436 14.45 -11.24 -13.44
CA ASP A 436 14.90 -12.00 -14.59
C ASP A 436 14.77 -11.15 -15.84
N ASP A 437 15.85 -11.01 -16.62
CA ASP A 437 15.71 -10.56 -18.00
C ASP A 437 14.95 -11.65 -18.75
N ILE A 438 13.75 -11.31 -19.20
CA ILE A 438 12.88 -12.23 -19.90
C ILE A 438 13.13 -12.02 -21.40
N PRO A 439 13.84 -12.93 -22.10
CA PRO A 439 14.17 -12.72 -23.50
C PRO A 439 12.90 -12.62 -24.34
N ASP A 440 12.93 -11.85 -25.42
CA ASP A 440 11.79 -11.71 -26.35
C ASP A 440 11.28 -13.07 -26.85
N VAL A 441 12.17 -14.05 -27.04
CA VAL A 441 11.81 -15.42 -27.45
C VAL A 441 10.92 -16.11 -26.39
N TYR A 442 11.20 -15.90 -25.11
CA TYR A 442 10.36 -16.39 -24.03
C TYR A 442 9.02 -15.67 -24.02
N ASN A 443 9.02 -14.35 -24.21
CA ASN A 443 7.80 -13.54 -24.34
C ASN A 443 6.91 -14.02 -25.50
N GLU A 444 7.50 -14.31 -26.66
CA GLU A 444 6.79 -14.84 -27.83
C GLU A 444 6.26 -16.27 -27.59
N THR A 445 6.99 -17.09 -26.84
CA THR A 445 6.53 -18.43 -26.46
C THR A 445 5.36 -18.36 -25.49
N LEU A 446 5.44 -17.49 -24.48
CA LEU A 446 4.33 -17.22 -23.58
C LEU A 446 3.12 -16.63 -24.31
N LYS A 447 3.29 -15.73 -25.28
CA LYS A 447 2.18 -15.22 -26.11
C LYS A 447 1.49 -16.34 -26.91
N LYS A 448 2.25 -17.31 -27.42
CA LYS A 448 1.69 -18.49 -28.10
C LYS A 448 0.89 -19.37 -27.14
N TRP A 449 1.38 -19.57 -25.91
CA TRP A 449 0.64 -20.26 -24.85
C TRP A 449 -0.55 -19.43 -24.35
N ALA A 450 -0.46 -18.10 -24.40
CA ALA A 450 -1.49 -17.19 -23.96
C ALA A 450 -2.64 -17.02 -24.96
N LYS A 451 -2.45 -17.37 -26.24
CA LYS A 451 -3.56 -17.53 -27.19
C LYS A 451 -4.54 -18.64 -26.80
N THR A 452 -4.19 -19.48 -25.81
CA THR A 452 -5.08 -20.43 -25.14
C THR A 452 -5.39 -20.05 -23.68
N SER A 453 -4.89 -18.91 -23.16
CA SER A 453 -5.16 -18.38 -21.80
C SER A 453 -4.64 -16.93 -21.61
N CYS A 454 -5.49 -15.97 -21.18
CA CYS A 454 -5.15 -14.55 -20.98
C CYS A 454 -3.97 -14.28 -19.99
N ILE A 455 -2.72 -14.36 -20.46
CA ILE A 455 -1.52 -13.87 -19.76
C ILE A 455 -1.00 -12.65 -20.53
N ARG A 456 -1.27 -11.44 -20.01
CA ARG A 456 -0.59 -10.21 -20.46
C ARG A 456 0.69 -10.05 -19.63
N LEU A 457 1.83 -10.05 -20.32
CA LEU A 457 3.16 -9.88 -19.72
C LEU A 457 3.57 -8.40 -19.73
N ILE A 458 4.05 -7.87 -18.61
CA ILE A 458 4.63 -6.52 -18.49
C ILE A 458 5.90 -6.64 -17.65
N VAL A 459 7.08 -6.52 -18.28
CA VAL A 459 8.36 -6.40 -17.54
C VAL A 459 9.28 -5.29 -18.08
N LEU A 460 9.01 -4.64 -19.23
CA LEU A 460 10.03 -3.76 -19.85
C LEU A 460 9.76 -2.24 -19.87
N ARG A 461 8.69 -1.72 -19.23
CA ARG A 461 8.45 -0.25 -19.16
C ARG A 461 8.63 0.40 -17.79
N ALA A 462 8.68 -0.35 -16.70
CA ALA A 462 8.92 0.22 -15.37
C ALA A 462 10.37 0.69 -15.16
N TRP A 463 11.31 0.26 -16.01
CA TRP A 463 12.74 0.30 -15.70
C TRP A 463 13.53 1.44 -16.36
N SER A 464 13.05 2.06 -17.44
CA SER A 464 13.71 3.26 -18.00
C SER A 464 13.52 4.51 -17.13
N ARG A 465 12.65 4.47 -16.13
CA ARG A 465 12.26 5.62 -15.27
C ARG A 465 12.79 5.56 -13.83
N LEU A 466 13.42 4.46 -13.41
CA LEU A 466 14.06 4.33 -12.08
C LEU A 466 15.51 4.88 -12.05
N GLY A 467 16.07 5.25 -13.21
CA GLY A 467 17.46 5.68 -13.37
C GLY A 467 17.81 7.07 -12.82
N SER A 468 16.87 7.84 -12.28
CA SER A 468 17.12 9.18 -11.73
C SER A 468 16.63 9.32 -10.29
N LEU A 469 17.27 8.61 -9.36
CA LEU A 469 17.02 8.76 -7.92
C LEU A 469 18.33 8.88 -7.11
N ARG A 470 18.69 10.12 -6.77
CA ARG A 470 19.74 10.41 -5.78
C ARG A 470 19.13 10.35 -4.37
N ALA A 471 19.43 9.28 -3.64
CA ALA A 471 19.77 9.23 -2.20
C ALA A 471 19.64 7.79 -1.68
N GLY A 472 20.62 6.95 -2.00
CA GLY A 472 20.79 5.59 -1.51
C GLY A 472 22.03 4.99 -2.15
N ILE A 473 22.81 4.20 -1.42
CA ILE A 473 23.95 3.46 -1.99
C ILE A 473 23.35 2.32 -2.82
N TRP A 474 23.21 2.55 -4.12
CA TRP A 474 22.81 1.53 -5.07
C TRP A 474 24.01 0.63 -5.37
N SER A 475 23.92 -0.67 -5.08
CA SER A 475 24.80 -1.66 -5.69
C SER A 475 24.00 -2.47 -6.71
N ALA A 476 24.15 -2.13 -7.98
CA ALA A 476 23.65 -2.94 -9.09
C ALA A 476 24.77 -3.90 -9.53
N GLU A 477 24.52 -5.21 -9.47
CA GLU A 477 25.40 -6.17 -10.15
C GLU A 477 24.78 -6.53 -11.49
N THR A 478 25.38 -6.04 -12.57
CA THR A 478 25.05 -6.46 -13.94
C THR A 478 26.07 -7.49 -14.40
N GLU A 479 25.65 -8.73 -14.63
CA GLU A 479 26.51 -9.73 -15.28
C GLU A 479 26.60 -9.44 -16.79
N ASN A 480 27.76 -8.95 -17.25
CA ASN A 480 28.12 -8.96 -18.67
C ASN A 480 28.79 -10.30 -18.99
N MET A 481 28.06 -11.22 -19.64
CA MET A 481 28.66 -12.44 -20.18
C MET A 481 29.26 -12.20 -21.57
N PRO A 482 30.57 -12.43 -21.79
CA PRO A 482 31.13 -12.44 -23.13
C PRO A 482 30.75 -13.74 -23.85
N GLY A 483 30.10 -13.62 -25.01
CA GLY A 483 30.07 -14.70 -26.01
C GLY A 483 28.81 -15.57 -26.13
N ARG A 484 27.75 -15.40 -25.31
CA ARG A 484 26.43 -16.02 -25.55
C ARG A 484 25.29 -15.10 -25.10
N ARG A 485 24.24 -14.99 -25.93
CA ARG A 485 22.97 -14.28 -25.62
C ARG A 485 22.16 -15.09 -24.60
N LEU A 486 22.60 -15.13 -23.36
CA LEU A 486 21.80 -15.64 -22.24
C LEU A 486 21.15 -14.45 -21.49
N PRO A 487 20.00 -14.67 -20.82
CA PRO A 487 19.29 -13.62 -20.10
C PRO A 487 20.19 -12.99 -19.03
N ARG A 488 20.18 -11.65 -18.95
CA ARG A 488 20.86 -10.93 -17.87
C ARG A 488 20.02 -11.05 -16.58
N ARG A 489 20.64 -11.09 -15.41
CA ARG A 489 19.92 -10.89 -14.15
C ARG A 489 20.54 -9.71 -13.45
N ILE A 490 19.71 -8.87 -12.84
CA ILE A 490 20.18 -7.78 -12.01
C ILE A 490 19.58 -7.97 -10.63
N ALA A 491 20.45 -8.16 -9.65
CA ALA A 491 20.09 -8.22 -8.24
C ALA A 491 20.38 -6.88 -7.59
N PHE A 492 19.44 -6.41 -6.77
CA PHE A 492 19.57 -5.20 -5.97
C PHE A 492 19.35 -5.54 -4.51
N THR A 493 20.22 -5.04 -3.64
CA THR A 493 20.00 -5.00 -2.20
C THR A 493 19.81 -3.54 -1.81
N LEU A 494 18.65 -3.22 -1.24
CA LEU A 494 18.36 -1.89 -0.71
C LEU A 494 18.49 -1.92 0.81
N PRO A 495 19.56 -1.35 1.38
CA PRO A 495 19.66 -1.21 2.83
C PRO A 495 18.63 -0.18 3.32
N ILE A 496 17.85 -0.56 4.31
CA ILE A 496 16.95 0.33 5.04
C ILE A 496 17.82 1.04 6.08
N LEU A 497 18.52 2.09 5.64
CA LEU A 497 19.19 2.98 6.57
C LEU A 497 18.12 3.63 7.46
N GLY A 498 18.40 3.84 8.75
CA GLY A 498 17.47 4.44 9.73
C GLY A 498 16.96 5.87 9.42
N LEU A 499 17.21 6.35 8.20
CA LEU A 499 16.51 7.42 7.53
C LEU A 499 15.68 6.74 6.42
N LYS A 500 14.35 6.69 6.56
CA LYS A 500 13.44 6.33 5.45
C LYS A 500 13.71 7.31 4.30
N GLY A 501 14.66 6.96 3.43
CA GLY A 501 15.05 7.72 2.25
C GLY A 501 13.93 7.65 1.23
N GLN A 502 13.65 8.79 0.59
CA GLN A 502 12.61 8.88 -0.43
C GLN A 502 12.93 7.99 -1.64
N MET A 503 11.93 7.23 -2.08
CA MET A 503 11.90 6.65 -3.43
C MET A 503 10.91 7.47 -4.26
N VAL A 504 11.39 8.52 -4.93
CA VAL A 504 10.62 9.35 -5.88
C VAL A 504 10.67 8.71 -7.27
N MET A 505 9.63 7.98 -7.67
CA MET A 505 9.48 7.65 -9.10
C MET A 505 9.12 8.94 -9.84
N GLN A 506 10.11 9.58 -10.48
CA GLN A 506 9.89 10.80 -11.26
C GLN A 506 9.80 10.43 -12.75
N GLU A 507 8.68 10.74 -13.39
CA GLU A 507 8.57 10.67 -14.86
C GLU A 507 9.12 11.97 -15.44
N THR A 508 10.22 11.91 -16.19
CA THR A 508 10.58 12.98 -17.14
C THR A 508 9.88 12.73 -18.47
N LEU A 509 9.35 13.82 -19.04
CA LEU A 509 8.65 13.93 -20.32
C LEU A 509 9.38 13.24 -21.49
#